data_AF-A0ABC8U997-F1
#
_entry.id   AF-A0ABC8U997-F1
#
_cell.length_a   1.000
_cell.length_b   1.000
_cell.length_c   1.000
_cell.angle_alpha   90.00
_cell.angle_beta   90.00
_cell.angle_gamma   90.00
#
_symmetry.space_group_name_H-M   'P 1'
#
loop_
_entity.id
_entity.type
_entity.pdbx_description
1 polymer ?
#
loop_
_entity_poly.entity_id
_entity_poly.type
_entity_poly.pdbx_seq_one_letter_code
_entity_poly.pdbx_strand_id
1 'polypeptide(L)'
;MAKPENSKSNSSNLPPFVQSSAKIHPTNDPESDPNSYSLEKFRLYETRARYYLIGSDRNKRFFRVLKIDRMEPSDLNISEDPVVYLPQEVKSLLQRVAEGNRATGGLNFIAKVYGIAGCINFLESYYLILVTKRRQIGSICGHAIYCIDESQIITIPHVSVQTDVAHSKTELR
;
A
#
# COMPACT_ATOMS: atom_id res chain seq x y z
N MET A 1 70.33 -42.80 -28.79
CA MET A 1 70.06 -43.20 -27.38
C MET A 1 69.40 -42.00 -26.71
N ALA A 2 68.24 -42.05 -26.06
CA ALA A 2 67.38 -43.13 -25.58
C ALA A 2 65.90 -42.67 -25.64
N LYS A 3 64.97 -43.60 -25.88
CA LYS A 3 63.57 -43.52 -25.38
C LYS A 3 63.57 -44.05 -23.93
N PRO A 4 62.66 -43.60 -23.07
CA PRO A 4 61.37 -44.31 -22.85
C PRO A 4 60.23 -43.29 -22.57
N GLU A 5 58.99 -43.58 -22.19
CA GLU A 5 57.97 -44.62 -22.42
C GLU A 5 56.61 -43.94 -22.18
N ASN A 6 55.53 -44.62 -22.54
CA ASN A 6 54.16 -44.11 -22.69
C ASN A 6 53.29 -44.51 -21.48
N SER A 7 52.41 -43.62 -21.00
CA SER A 7 51.22 -44.04 -20.23
C SER A 7 50.05 -43.08 -20.43
N LYS A 8 49.00 -43.60 -21.07
CA LYS A 8 47.68 -42.99 -21.29
C LYS A 8 46.88 -42.90 -19.99
N SER A 9 46.06 -41.87 -19.84
CA SER A 9 44.81 -41.92 -19.06
C SER A 9 43.76 -40.97 -19.66
N ASN A 10 42.50 -41.34 -19.44
CA ASN A 10 41.34 -41.09 -20.29
C ASN A 10 40.68 -39.71 -20.17
N SER A 11 39.90 -39.40 -21.21
CA SER A 11 38.99 -38.29 -21.42
C SER A 11 37.93 -38.06 -20.32
N SER A 12 37.60 -36.79 -20.09
CA SER A 12 36.22 -36.37 -19.84
C SER A 12 35.96 -35.00 -20.49
N ASN A 13 35.09 -35.00 -21.51
CA ASN A 13 34.59 -33.82 -22.19
C ASN A 13 33.65 -33.03 -21.27
N LEU A 14 33.95 -31.75 -21.05
CA LEU A 14 33.03 -30.79 -20.44
C LEU A 14 32.08 -30.25 -21.52
N PRO A 15 30.75 -30.23 -21.33
CA PRO A 15 29.84 -29.60 -22.28
C PRO A 15 29.90 -28.07 -22.17
N PRO A 16 29.70 -27.33 -23.29
CA PRO A 16 29.72 -25.88 -23.30
C PRO A 16 28.49 -25.26 -22.62
N PHE A 17 28.74 -24.10 -22.00
CA PHE A 17 27.82 -23.25 -21.25
C PHE A 17 26.59 -22.86 -22.09
N VAL A 18 25.39 -23.29 -21.68
CA VAL A 18 24.12 -22.85 -22.28
C VAL A 18 23.66 -21.58 -21.57
N GLN A 19 23.73 -20.43 -22.26
CA GLN A 19 23.06 -19.21 -21.83
C GLN A 19 21.54 -19.36 -22.01
N SER A 20 20.82 -19.70 -20.94
CA SER A 20 19.36 -19.71 -20.95
C SER A 20 18.81 -18.32 -20.63
N SER A 21 18.44 -17.60 -21.68
CA SER A 21 17.60 -16.40 -21.63
C SER A 21 16.15 -16.81 -21.34
N ALA A 22 15.85 -17.22 -20.11
CA ALA A 22 14.48 -17.54 -19.71
C ALA A 22 13.81 -16.31 -19.09
N LYS A 23 12.93 -15.65 -19.85
CA LYS A 23 11.90 -14.75 -19.31
C LYS A 23 11.08 -15.54 -18.29
N ILE A 24 11.26 -15.25 -17.00
CA ILE A 24 10.52 -15.91 -15.92
C ILE A 24 9.08 -15.36 -15.92
N HIS A 25 8.21 -16.11 -16.58
CA HIS A 25 6.76 -16.02 -16.44
C HIS A 25 6.40 -16.33 -14.97
N PRO A 26 5.54 -15.56 -14.28
CA PRO A 26 5.11 -15.95 -12.95
C PRO A 26 4.31 -17.26 -13.08
N THR A 27 4.79 -18.28 -12.38
CA THR A 27 4.07 -19.54 -12.15
C THR A 27 2.92 -19.23 -11.21
N ASN A 28 1.69 -19.39 -11.70
CA ASN A 28 0.49 -19.39 -10.86
C ASN A 28 0.53 -20.69 -10.04
N ASP A 29 0.83 -20.60 -8.75
CA ASP A 29 0.59 -21.71 -7.83
C ASP A 29 -0.92 -21.98 -7.75
N PRO A 30 -1.40 -23.20 -8.00
CA PRO A 30 -2.83 -23.52 -8.07
C PRO A 30 -3.53 -23.64 -6.69
N GLU A 31 -2.84 -23.32 -5.59
CA GLU A 31 -3.39 -23.34 -4.22
C GLU A 31 -3.40 -21.97 -3.54
N SER A 32 -3.40 -20.88 -4.30
CA SER A 32 -3.74 -19.58 -3.70
C SER A 32 -5.23 -19.58 -3.32
N ASP A 33 -5.53 -19.55 -2.01
CA ASP A 33 -6.87 -19.25 -1.51
C ASP A 33 -7.47 -18.11 -2.36
N PRO A 34 -8.66 -18.26 -2.97
CA PRO A 34 -9.27 -17.21 -3.80
C PRO A 34 -9.47 -15.88 -3.06
N ASN A 35 -9.39 -15.88 -1.71
CA ASN A 35 -9.33 -14.68 -0.87
C ASN A 35 -7.92 -14.18 -0.51
N SER A 36 -6.86 -14.88 -0.91
CA SER A 36 -5.47 -14.44 -0.72
C SER A 36 -5.11 -13.42 -1.79
N TYR A 37 -5.50 -12.17 -1.56
CA TYR A 37 -5.00 -11.02 -2.29
C TYR A 37 -4.24 -10.09 -1.35
N SER A 38 -3.08 -9.62 -1.79
CA SER A 38 -2.29 -8.64 -1.06
C SER A 38 -2.67 -7.23 -1.49
N LEU A 39 -3.03 -6.37 -0.53
CA LEU A 39 -3.22 -4.94 -0.79
C LEU A 39 -1.86 -4.28 -0.97
N GLU A 40 -1.67 -3.56 -2.08
CA GLU A 40 -0.38 -2.96 -2.44
C GLU A 40 -0.43 -1.45 -2.63
N LYS A 41 -1.60 -0.90 -2.97
CA LYS A 41 -1.78 0.51 -3.29
C LYS A 41 -2.93 1.05 -2.47
N PHE A 42 -2.70 2.20 -1.83
CA PHE A 42 -3.70 2.82 -0.99
C PHE A 42 -3.94 4.26 -1.40
N ARG A 43 -5.19 4.68 -1.28
CA ARG A 43 -5.62 6.06 -1.51
C ARG A 43 -6.38 6.53 -0.29
N LEU A 44 -5.88 7.57 0.34
CA LEU A 44 -6.51 8.19 1.49
C LEU A 44 -7.45 9.29 1.00
N TYR A 45 -8.68 9.24 1.50
CA TYR A 45 -9.69 10.26 1.32
C TYR A 45 -10.16 10.77 2.67
N GLU A 46 -10.71 11.97 2.68
CA GLU A 46 -11.25 12.57 3.88
C GLU A 46 -12.64 13.16 3.65
N THR A 47 -13.46 13.06 4.68
CA THR A 47 -14.62 13.94 4.91
C THR A 47 -14.37 14.68 6.22
N ARG A 48 -15.25 15.61 6.58
CA ARG A 48 -15.18 16.30 7.88
C ARG A 48 -15.09 15.32 9.07
N ALA A 49 -15.86 14.24 9.01
CA ALA A 49 -16.00 13.31 10.13
C ALA A 49 -15.10 12.07 10.06
N ARG A 50 -14.57 11.69 8.89
CA ARG A 50 -13.84 10.43 8.72
C ARG A 50 -12.71 10.50 7.71
N TYR A 51 -11.67 9.70 7.92
CA TYR A 51 -10.80 9.26 6.84
C TYR A 51 -11.25 7.92 6.27
N TYR A 52 -11.06 7.76 4.98
CA TYR A 52 -11.32 6.52 4.22
C TYR A 52 -10.03 6.12 3.51
N LEU A 53 -9.42 5.01 3.93
CA LEU A 53 -8.29 4.42 3.22
C LEU A 53 -8.80 3.31 2.29
N ILE A 54 -8.65 3.54 0.99
CA ILE A 54 -9.04 2.59 -0.04
C ILE A 54 -7.79 1.80 -0.44
N GLY A 55 -7.71 0.55 0.00
CA GLY A 55 -6.67 -0.39 -0.41
C GLY A 55 -7.07 -1.15 -1.66
N SER A 56 -6.14 -1.37 -2.58
CA SER A 56 -6.33 -2.25 -3.74
C SER A 56 -5.19 -3.24 -3.88
N ASP A 57 -5.47 -4.38 -4.48
CA ASP A 57 -4.45 -5.28 -4.99
C ASP A 57 -3.61 -4.64 -6.11
N ARG A 58 -2.54 -5.33 -6.52
CA ARG A 58 -1.63 -4.87 -7.59
C ARG A 58 -2.36 -4.48 -8.88
N ASN A 59 -3.35 -5.30 -9.23
CA ASN A 59 -4.09 -5.25 -10.48
C ASN A 59 -5.38 -4.42 -10.39
N LYS A 60 -5.69 -3.85 -9.22
CA LYS A 60 -6.92 -3.06 -8.98
C LYS A 60 -8.19 -3.84 -9.30
N ARG A 61 -8.22 -5.12 -9.00
CA ARG A 61 -9.37 -6.01 -9.13
C ARG A 61 -10.24 -5.98 -7.89
N PHE A 62 -9.61 -5.94 -6.71
CA PHE A 62 -10.29 -6.01 -5.43
C PHE A 62 -9.91 -4.83 -4.57
N PHE A 63 -10.89 -4.28 -3.87
CA PHE A 63 -10.73 -3.12 -3.02
C PHE A 63 -11.28 -3.37 -1.63
N ARG A 64 -10.58 -2.87 -0.62
CA ARG A 64 -10.99 -2.86 0.79
C ARG A 64 -10.98 -1.43 1.31
N VAL A 65 -11.81 -1.19 2.33
CA VAL A 65 -12.02 0.14 2.89
C VAL A 65 -11.77 0.10 4.38
N LEU A 66 -10.82 0.90 4.84
CA LEU A 66 -10.62 1.20 6.26
C LEU A 66 -11.21 2.58 6.55
N LYS A 67 -11.98 2.69 7.63
CA LYS A 67 -12.62 3.92 8.10
C LYS A 67 -11.97 4.33 9.42
N ILE A 68 -11.56 5.59 9.52
CA ILE A 68 -10.96 6.16 10.74
C ILE A 68 -11.85 7.32 11.15
N ASP A 69 -12.36 7.29 12.38
CA ASP A 69 -13.18 8.37 12.92
C ASP A 69 -12.32 9.60 13.25
N ARG A 70 -12.83 10.79 12.95
CA ARG A 70 -12.18 12.08 13.27
C ARG A 70 -12.94 12.84 14.35
N MET A 71 -14.11 12.39 14.78
CA MET A 71 -14.97 13.14 15.69
C MET A 71 -14.70 12.84 17.15
N GLU A 72 -14.14 11.67 17.46
CA GLU A 72 -13.89 11.24 18.84
C GLU A 72 -12.57 11.85 19.38
N PRO A 73 -12.60 12.65 20.47
CA PRO A 73 -11.39 13.24 21.07
C PRO A 73 -10.40 12.24 21.62
N SER A 74 -10.93 11.25 22.33
CA SER A 74 -10.17 10.54 23.36
C SER A 74 -9.67 9.20 22.87
N ASP A 75 -10.37 8.62 21.90
CA ASP A 75 -10.14 7.28 21.41
C ASP A 75 -9.97 7.25 19.89
N LEU A 76 -8.95 6.53 19.45
CA LEU A 76 -8.73 6.24 18.05
C LEU A 76 -9.67 5.11 17.59
N ASN A 77 -10.75 5.47 16.91
CA ASN A 77 -11.69 4.49 16.36
C ASN A 77 -11.40 4.17 14.89
N ILE A 78 -11.00 2.93 14.62
CA ILE A 78 -10.69 2.41 13.30
C ILE A 78 -11.56 1.18 13.05
N SER A 79 -12.24 1.14 11.91
CA SER A 79 -13.06 0.00 11.50
C SER A 79 -12.80 -0.39 10.06
N GLU A 80 -12.72 -1.69 9.80
CA GLU A 80 -12.65 -2.24 8.45
C GLU A 80 -14.06 -2.50 7.91
N ASP A 81 -14.30 -2.13 6.67
CA ASP A 81 -15.49 -2.55 5.96
C ASP A 81 -15.35 -4.05 5.55
N PRO A 82 -16.28 -4.92 5.96
CA PRO A 82 -16.18 -6.35 5.67
C PRO A 82 -16.35 -6.65 4.17
N VAL A 83 -16.85 -5.70 3.37
CA VAL A 83 -17.11 -5.90 1.95
C VAL A 83 -15.83 -5.81 1.12
N VAL A 84 -15.63 -6.78 0.23
CA VAL A 84 -14.66 -6.70 -0.86
C VAL A 84 -15.35 -6.07 -2.06
N TYR A 85 -14.85 -4.94 -2.53
CA TYR A 85 -15.45 -4.20 -3.65
C TYR A 85 -14.72 -4.47 -4.97
N LEU A 86 -15.49 -4.53 -6.05
CA LEU A 86 -15.01 -4.44 -7.42
C LEU A 86 -14.77 -2.97 -7.82
N PRO A 87 -14.07 -2.71 -8.94
CA PRO A 87 -13.69 -1.35 -9.35
C PRO A 87 -14.87 -0.38 -9.50
N GLN A 88 -16.00 -0.86 -10.01
CA GLN A 88 -17.19 -0.02 -10.19
C GLN A 88 -17.89 0.21 -8.84
N GLU A 89 -17.92 -0.78 -7.96
CA GLU A 89 -18.59 -0.69 -6.67
C GLU A 89 -17.89 0.27 -5.73
N VAL A 90 -16.55 0.25 -5.69
CA VAL A 90 -15.77 1.21 -4.89
C VAL A 90 -15.93 2.63 -5.44
N LYS A 91 -16.04 2.80 -6.77
CA LYS A 91 -16.32 4.10 -7.37
C LYS A 91 -17.70 4.63 -6.94
N SER A 92 -18.72 3.79 -7.00
CA SER A 92 -20.07 4.12 -6.54
C SER A 92 -20.13 4.38 -5.03
N LEU A 93 -19.33 3.66 -4.23
CA LEU A 93 -19.19 3.93 -2.80
C LEU A 93 -18.62 5.33 -2.56
N LEU A 94 -17.49 5.68 -3.18
CA LEU A 94 -16.85 6.98 -3.01
C LEU A 94 -17.79 8.12 -3.47
N GLN A 95 -18.54 7.92 -4.55
CA GLN A 95 -19.53 8.88 -5.01
C GLN A 95 -20.65 9.10 -3.99
N ARG A 96 -21.24 8.02 -3.44
CA ARG A 96 -22.29 8.12 -2.41
C ARG A 96 -21.77 8.80 -1.14
N VAL A 97 -20.53 8.50 -0.73
CA VAL A 97 -19.91 9.17 0.43
C VAL A 97 -19.72 10.66 0.14
N ALA A 98 -19.25 11.03 -1.05
CA ALA A 98 -19.08 12.42 -1.45
C ALA A 98 -20.42 13.18 -1.46
N GLU A 99 -21.47 12.58 -2.03
CA GLU A 99 -22.81 13.16 -2.10
C GLU A 99 -23.43 13.31 -0.71
N GLY A 100 -23.34 12.28 0.13
CA GLY A 100 -23.84 12.31 1.51
C GLY A 100 -23.15 13.33 2.42
N ASN A 101 -21.92 13.75 2.07
CA ASN A 101 -21.16 14.78 2.79
C ASN A 101 -21.11 16.12 2.06
N ARG A 102 -21.91 16.33 1.00
CA ARG A 102 -21.84 17.55 0.17
C ARG A 102 -21.99 18.84 0.98
N ALA A 103 -22.86 18.85 2.00
CA ALA A 103 -23.09 20.00 2.87
C ALA A 103 -21.88 20.34 3.76
N THR A 104 -20.98 19.39 3.99
CA THR A 104 -19.81 19.53 4.87
C THR A 104 -18.47 19.47 4.11
N GLY A 105 -18.50 19.75 2.80
CA GLY A 105 -17.31 19.80 1.95
C GLY A 105 -17.05 18.55 1.10
N GLY A 106 -17.90 17.53 1.20
CA GLY A 106 -17.83 16.31 0.38
C GLY A 106 -16.71 15.35 0.79
N LEU A 107 -16.19 14.63 -0.19
CA LEU A 107 -15.09 13.67 -0.04
C LEU A 107 -13.87 14.18 -0.81
N ASN A 108 -12.80 14.49 -0.09
CA ASN A 108 -11.56 15.01 -0.66
C ASN A 108 -10.50 13.93 -0.75
N PHE A 109 -9.72 13.93 -1.83
CA PHE A 109 -8.56 13.07 -1.96
C PHE A 109 -7.36 13.73 -1.25
N ILE A 110 -6.70 12.97 -0.38
CA ILE A 110 -5.55 13.45 0.41
C ILE A 110 -4.24 13.02 -0.21
N ALA A 111 -4.01 11.71 -0.29
CA ALA A 111 -2.72 11.17 -0.70
C ALA A 111 -2.83 9.76 -1.28
N LYS A 112 -1.87 9.42 -2.14
CA LYS A 112 -1.52 8.03 -2.42
C LYS A 112 -0.51 7.61 -1.37
N VAL A 113 -0.75 6.48 -0.74
CA VAL A 113 0.14 5.95 0.30
C VAL A 113 0.42 4.47 0.05
N TYR A 114 1.51 3.99 0.62
CA TYR A 114 1.93 2.59 0.55
C TYR A 114 1.59 1.81 1.82
N GLY A 115 1.15 2.51 2.88
CA GLY A 115 0.69 1.91 4.11
C GLY A 115 0.57 2.94 5.23
N ILE A 116 -0.03 2.50 6.34
CA ILE A 116 0.01 3.18 7.63
C ILE A 116 1.14 2.53 8.42
N ALA A 117 2.12 3.31 8.86
CA ALA A 117 3.22 2.82 9.70
C ALA A 117 2.79 2.69 11.18
N GLY A 118 1.87 3.55 11.61
CA GLY A 118 1.35 3.53 12.97
C GLY A 118 0.53 4.77 13.28
N CYS A 119 0.07 4.85 14.52
CA CYS A 119 -0.60 6.01 15.08
C CYS A 119 0.14 6.45 16.34
N ILE A 120 0.17 7.75 16.59
CA ILE A 120 0.76 8.32 17.80
C ILE A 120 -0.22 9.30 18.42
N ASN A 121 -0.34 9.26 19.75
CA ASN A 121 -1.16 10.19 20.51
C ASN A 121 -0.24 11.24 21.16
N PHE A 122 -0.39 12.50 20.77
CA PHE A 122 0.19 13.62 21.49
C PHE A 122 -0.92 14.34 22.27
N LEU A 123 -0.54 15.31 23.09
CA LEU A 123 -1.39 15.97 24.10
C LEU A 123 -2.89 16.11 23.76
N GLU A 124 -3.23 16.55 22.55
CA GLU A 124 -4.60 16.93 22.18
C GLU A 124 -5.22 16.11 21.04
N SER A 125 -4.46 15.22 20.38
CA SER A 125 -5.00 14.45 19.24
C SER A 125 -4.14 13.27 18.83
N TYR A 126 -4.80 12.32 18.14
CA TYR A 126 -4.13 11.26 17.42
C TYR A 126 -3.57 11.76 16.08
N TYR A 127 -2.45 11.18 15.70
CA TYR A 127 -1.79 11.42 14.42
C TYR A 127 -1.55 10.11 13.71
N LEU A 128 -1.76 10.11 12.40
CA LEU A 128 -1.53 8.96 11.53
C LEU A 128 -0.20 9.11 10.82
N ILE A 129 0.66 8.09 10.93
CA ILE A 129 1.95 8.05 10.24
C ILE A 129 1.76 7.25 8.96
N LEU A 130 1.87 7.94 7.83
CA LEU A 130 1.66 7.41 6.48
C LEU A 130 3.00 7.20 5.78
N VAL A 131 3.14 6.09 5.06
CA VAL A 131 4.26 5.88 4.13
C VAL A 131 3.87 6.42 2.76
N THR A 132 4.49 7.49 2.32
CA THR A 132 4.15 8.19 1.06
C THR A 132 5.09 7.84 -0.09
N LYS A 133 6.34 7.49 0.21
CA LYS A 133 7.28 6.92 -0.77
C LYS A 133 8.01 5.72 -0.20
N ARG A 134 8.18 4.71 -1.04
CA ARG A 134 8.97 3.53 -0.76
C ARG A 134 9.81 3.16 -1.97
N ARG A 135 10.94 2.52 -1.74
CA ARG A 135 11.81 2.00 -2.80
C ARG A 135 12.18 0.56 -2.49
N GLN A 136 12.12 -0.29 -3.52
CA GLN A 136 12.50 -1.68 -3.36
C GLN A 136 14.01 -1.76 -3.19
N ILE A 137 14.46 -2.39 -2.09
CA ILE A 137 15.87 -2.57 -1.75
C ILE A 137 16.34 -4.01 -1.91
N GLY A 138 15.41 -4.94 -2.13
CA GLY A 138 15.74 -6.33 -2.38
C GLY A 138 14.51 -7.22 -2.50
N SER A 139 14.75 -8.51 -2.42
CA SER A 139 13.70 -9.52 -2.33
C SER A 139 14.20 -10.75 -1.59
N ILE A 140 13.35 -11.37 -0.77
CA ILE A 140 13.61 -12.67 -0.14
C ILE A 140 12.51 -13.63 -0.61
N CYS A 141 12.90 -14.77 -1.19
CA CYS A 141 11.97 -15.80 -1.67
C CYS A 141 10.81 -15.24 -2.52
N GLY A 142 11.10 -14.34 -3.46
CA GLY A 142 10.09 -13.70 -4.32
C GLY A 142 9.30 -12.55 -3.69
N HIS A 143 9.44 -12.29 -2.38
CA HIS A 143 8.79 -11.19 -1.68
C HIS A 143 9.66 -9.94 -1.73
N ALA A 144 9.13 -8.85 -2.27
CA ALA A 144 9.84 -7.58 -2.36
C ALA A 144 10.01 -6.91 -0.99
N ILE A 145 11.23 -6.46 -0.70
CA ILE A 145 11.57 -5.70 0.51
C ILE A 145 11.72 -4.24 0.13
N TYR A 146 11.07 -3.36 0.88
CA TYR A 146 11.05 -1.93 0.62
C TYR A 146 11.63 -1.14 1.79
N CYS A 147 12.41 -0.10 1.49
CA CYS A 147 12.70 0.97 2.45
C CYS A 147 11.62 2.05 2.36
N ILE A 148 11.34 2.71 3.49
CA ILE A 148 10.54 3.93 3.53
C ILE A 148 11.48 5.08 3.15
N ASP A 149 11.22 5.69 1.99
CA ASP A 149 11.98 6.86 1.55
C ASP A 149 11.34 8.15 2.09
N GLU A 150 10.01 8.19 2.18
CA GLU A 150 9.28 9.33 2.76
C GLU A 150 8.08 8.87 3.58
N SER A 151 7.86 9.57 4.70
CA SER A 151 6.67 9.46 5.53
C SER A 151 6.00 10.82 5.70
N GLN A 152 4.71 10.79 5.99
CA GLN A 152 3.92 11.97 6.30
C GLN A 152 3.11 11.70 7.57
N ILE A 153 3.06 12.69 8.46
CA ILE A 153 2.18 12.66 9.63
C ILE A 153 0.98 13.54 9.32
N ILE A 154 -0.24 13.01 9.49
CA ILE A 154 -1.47 13.79 9.43
C ILE A 154 -2.19 13.74 10.77
N THR A 155 -2.85 14.84 11.15
CA THR A 155 -3.70 14.87 12.33
C THR A 155 -4.99 14.10 12.08
N ILE A 156 -5.53 13.50 13.13
CA ILE A 156 -6.90 12.99 13.17
C ILE A 156 -7.66 14.02 14.02
N PRO A 157 -8.22 15.06 13.38
CA PRO A 157 -8.51 16.30 14.09
C PRO A 157 -9.77 16.19 14.94
N HIS A 158 -9.61 16.42 16.24
CA HIS A 158 -10.70 16.58 17.19
C HIS A 158 -11.52 17.87 16.94
N VAL A 159 -12.80 17.87 17.30
CA VAL A 159 -13.74 18.98 17.07
C VAL A 159 -13.32 20.31 17.71
N SER A 160 -12.49 20.30 18.76
CA SER A 160 -11.94 21.53 19.37
C SER A 160 -10.91 22.24 18.47
N VAL A 161 -10.32 21.52 17.50
CA VAL A 161 -9.35 22.05 16.53
C VAL A 161 -10.05 22.39 15.20
N GLN A 162 -11.18 21.74 14.89
CA GLN A 162 -11.99 22.00 13.69
C GLN A 162 -12.88 23.24 13.86
N THR A 163 -12.28 24.44 13.92
CA THR A 163 -13.03 25.68 13.68
C THR A 163 -13.36 25.81 12.19
N ASP A 164 -14.49 26.43 11.83
CA ASP A 164 -14.85 26.67 10.41
C ASP A 164 -13.78 27.47 9.65
N VAL A 165 -12.93 28.21 10.39
CA VAL A 165 -11.76 28.94 9.88
C VAL A 165 -10.69 28.00 9.30
N ALA A 166 -10.46 26.84 9.91
CA ALA A 166 -9.46 25.86 9.47
C ALA A 166 -9.79 25.18 8.13
N HIS A 167 -11.05 25.29 7.67
CA HIS A 167 -11.51 24.82 6.36
C HIS A 167 -11.62 25.94 5.32
N SER A 168 -11.29 27.18 5.67
CA SER A 168 -11.24 28.27 4.70
C SER A 168 -9.95 28.14 3.86
N LYS A 169 -10.08 28.09 2.53
CA LYS A 169 -8.94 28.08 1.58
C LYS A 169 -8.24 29.45 1.49
N THR A 170 -8.09 30.15 2.62
CA THR A 170 -7.63 31.55 2.64
C THR A 170 -6.10 31.67 2.76
N GLU A 171 -5.36 30.57 2.97
CA GLU A 171 -3.91 30.60 3.18
C GLU A 171 -3.13 29.89 2.07
N LEU A 172 -3.35 30.30 0.82
CA LEU A 172 -2.34 30.21 -0.24
C LEU A 172 -1.92 31.64 -0.58
N ARG A 173 -0.90 32.14 0.13
CA ARG A 173 -0.09 33.30 -0.27
C ARG A 173 1.32 32.84 -0.57
#